data_AF-A0A317K726-F1
#
_entry.id   AF-A0A317K726-F1
#
_cell.length_a   1.000
_cell.length_b   1.000
_cell.length_c   1.000
_cell.angle_alpha   90.00
_cell.angle_beta   90.00
_cell.angle_gamma   90.00
#
_symmetry.space_group_name_H-M   'P 1'
#
loop_
_entity.id
_entity.type
_entity.pdbx_description
1 polymer ?
#
loop_
_entity_poly.entity_id
_entity_poly.type
_entity_poly.pdbx_seq_one_letter_code
_entity_poly.pdbx_strand_id
1 'polypeptide(L)'
;MGDDGDLPLADRIALGQLAYLRQRSLSNPRYRDAHYVRLYVTPRYLHWSRPSVFDPQLDAVRRSLATFERLAKRKAPDAGDAWRDVLDAVDQVLAEGARRLGHRVRPRRI
;
A
#
# COMPACT_ATOMS: atom_id res chain seq x y z
N MET A 1 -31.07 -2.81 5.77
CA MET A 1 -29.97 -2.35 6.65
C MET A 1 -28.66 -2.70 5.96
N GLY A 2 -28.22 -1.85 5.04
CA GLY A 2 -26.86 -1.93 4.51
C GLY A 2 -26.07 -0.90 5.28
N ASP A 3 -25.13 -1.35 6.10
CA ASP A 3 -24.17 -0.46 6.74
C ASP A 3 -23.47 0.31 5.62
N ASP A 4 -23.73 1.62 5.53
CA ASP A 4 -23.11 2.52 4.56
C ASP A 4 -21.62 2.62 4.93
N GLY A 5 -20.87 1.66 4.40
CA GLY A 5 -19.50 1.31 4.75
C GLY A 5 -18.49 2.40 4.44
N ASP A 6 -18.38 3.35 5.38
CA ASP A 6 -17.27 4.27 5.42
C ASP A 6 -15.98 3.51 5.75
N LEU A 7 -14.99 3.67 4.89
CA LEU A 7 -13.62 3.25 5.19
C LEU A 7 -13.20 3.88 6.52
N PRO A 8 -12.76 3.08 7.51
CA PRO A 8 -12.26 3.60 8.77
C PRO A 8 -11.24 4.71 8.52
N LEU A 9 -11.32 5.81 9.30
CA LEU A 9 -10.40 6.94 9.20
C LEU A 9 -8.93 6.47 9.20
N ALA A 10 -8.67 5.45 10.00
CA ALA A 10 -7.39 4.81 10.17
C ALA A 10 -6.85 4.22 8.84
N ASP A 11 -7.70 3.57 8.05
CA ASP A 11 -7.34 3.09 6.71
C ASP A 11 -7.15 4.24 5.70
N ARG A 12 -7.95 5.30 5.80
CA ARG A 12 -7.80 6.49 4.93
C ARG A 12 -6.46 7.19 5.15
N ILE A 13 -6.05 7.33 6.41
CA ILE A 13 -4.73 7.88 6.77
C ILE A 13 -3.62 6.97 6.25
N ALA A 14 -3.77 5.65 6.44
CA ALA A 14 -2.80 4.67 5.98
C ALA A 14 -2.59 4.71 4.45
N LEU A 15 -3.68 4.77 3.68
CA LEU A 15 -3.63 4.94 2.22
C LEU A 15 -2.92 6.22 1.79
N GLY A 16 -3.22 7.36 2.43
CA GLY A 16 -2.59 8.64 2.12
C GLY A 16 -1.08 8.63 2.38
N GLN A 17 -0.67 8.04 3.49
CA GLN A 17 0.75 7.87 3.82
C GLN A 17 1.48 6.93 2.86
N LEU A 18 0.85 5.81 2.47
CA LEU A 18 1.40 4.87 1.51
C LEU A 18 1.57 5.51 0.11
N ALA A 19 0.60 6.32 -0.33
CA ALA A 19 0.67 7.05 -1.59
C ALA A 19 1.84 8.06 -1.60
N TYR A 20 2.02 8.80 -0.51
CA TYR A 20 3.13 9.74 -0.36
C TYR A 20 4.50 9.03 -0.46
N LEU A 21 4.66 7.89 0.22
CA LEU A 21 5.90 7.11 0.15
C LEU A 21 6.17 6.58 -1.25
N ARG A 22 5.15 6.02 -1.92
CA ARG A 22 5.27 5.54 -3.29
C ARG A 22 5.78 6.64 -4.22
N GLN A 23 5.17 7.82 -4.17
CA GLN A 23 5.59 8.97 -4.98
C GLN A 23 7.05 9.34 -4.69
N ARG A 24 7.45 9.38 -3.41
CA ARG A 24 8.83 9.70 -3.00
C ARG A 24 9.85 8.66 -3.50
N SER A 25 9.50 7.37 -3.45
CA SER A 25 10.37 6.28 -3.94
C SER A 25 10.52 6.29 -5.45
N LEU A 26 9.53 6.76 -6.22
CA LEU A 26 9.63 6.95 -7.67
C LEU A 26 10.56 8.12 -8.02
N SER A 27 10.48 9.23 -7.28
CA SER A 27 11.26 10.43 -7.58
C SER A 27 12.74 10.31 -7.23
N ASN A 28 13.13 9.41 -6.31
CA ASN A 28 14.52 9.28 -5.91
C ASN A 28 14.87 7.84 -5.48
N PRO A 29 15.76 7.14 -6.22
CA PRO A 29 16.17 5.78 -5.93
C PRO A 29 16.79 5.55 -4.54
N ARG A 30 17.34 6.58 -3.89
CA ARG A 30 17.87 6.50 -2.51
C ARG A 30 16.76 6.28 -1.49
N TYR A 31 15.50 6.56 -1.86
CA TYR A 31 14.30 6.32 -1.05
C TYR A 31 13.57 5.03 -1.47
N ARG A 32 14.22 4.10 -2.17
CA ARG A 32 13.76 2.70 -2.30
C ARG A 32 13.97 1.94 -0.99
N ASP A 33 13.41 2.51 0.06
CA ASP A 33 13.64 2.03 1.40
C ASP A 33 12.53 1.05 1.76
N ALA A 34 12.85 -0.24 1.58
CA ALA A 34 11.99 -1.34 1.98
C ALA A 34 11.61 -1.28 3.46
N HIS A 35 12.43 -0.66 4.33
CA HIS A 35 12.09 -0.48 5.73
C HIS A 35 10.87 0.42 5.89
N TYR A 36 10.84 1.57 5.20
CA TYR A 36 9.69 2.46 5.22
C TYR A 36 8.46 1.79 4.61
N VAL A 37 8.55 1.15 3.44
CA VAL A 37 7.35 0.47 2.89
C VAL A 37 6.84 -0.60 3.87
N ARG A 38 7.74 -1.39 4.47
CA ARG A 38 7.39 -2.42 5.46
C ARG A 38 6.69 -1.85 6.69
N LEU A 39 7.18 -0.73 7.24
CA LEU A 39 6.51 -0.05 8.34
C LEU A 39 5.06 0.28 7.95
N TYR A 40 4.83 0.78 6.75
CA TYR A 40 3.53 1.35 6.38
C TYR A 40 2.50 0.29 5.95
N VAL A 41 2.94 -0.90 5.53
CA VAL A 41 2.03 -2.04 5.26
C VAL A 41 1.88 -2.99 6.43
N THR A 42 2.59 -2.75 7.53
CA THR A 42 2.48 -3.58 8.74
C THR A 42 1.39 -2.99 9.66
N PRO A 43 0.34 -3.75 10.00
CA PRO A 43 -0.82 -3.28 10.78
C PRO A 43 -0.51 -2.79 12.20
N ARG A 44 0.74 -2.86 12.67
CA ARG A 44 1.17 -2.38 13.99
C ARG A 44 1.68 -0.93 13.95
N TYR A 45 2.09 -0.44 12.78
CA TYR A 45 2.78 0.85 12.63
C TYR A 45 1.95 1.89 11.90
N LEU A 46 1.11 1.43 10.96
CA LEU A 46 0.00 2.21 10.46
C LEU A 46 -1.27 1.59 11.02
N HIS A 47 -2.15 2.44 11.55
CA HIS A 47 -3.41 2.07 12.17
C HIS A 47 -4.40 1.51 11.13
N TRP A 48 -4.03 0.50 10.34
CA TRP A 48 -5.00 -0.25 9.56
C TRP A 48 -6.08 -0.78 10.52
N SER A 49 -7.33 -0.65 10.12
CA SER A 49 -8.47 -1.22 10.84
C SER A 49 -8.25 -2.72 11.03
N ARG A 50 -8.83 -3.31 12.09
CA ARG A 50 -8.74 -4.75 12.34
C ARG A 50 -10.13 -5.34 12.58
N PRO A 51 -10.62 -6.23 11.70
CA PRO A 51 -10.01 -6.65 10.42
C PRO A 51 -9.97 -5.52 9.37
N SER A 52 -8.95 -5.51 8.48
CA SER A 52 -8.90 -4.53 7.38
C SER A 52 -9.39 -5.16 6.09
N VAL A 53 -10.17 -4.42 5.31
CA VAL A 53 -10.61 -4.85 3.97
C VAL A 53 -9.45 -4.92 2.96
N PHE A 54 -8.28 -4.37 3.30
CA PHE A 54 -7.08 -4.39 2.47
C PHE A 54 -6.09 -5.50 2.83
N ASP A 55 -6.39 -6.35 3.82
CA ASP A 55 -5.48 -7.41 4.28
C ASP A 55 -4.91 -8.28 3.12
N PRO A 56 -5.70 -8.69 2.09
CA PRO A 56 -5.18 -9.43 0.96
C PRO A 56 -4.13 -8.67 0.14
N GLN A 57 -4.36 -7.39 -0.12
CA GLN A 57 -3.43 -6.53 -0.87
C GLN A 57 -2.18 -6.21 -0.03
N LEU A 58 -2.35 -5.99 1.28
CA LEU A 58 -1.24 -5.80 2.21
C LEU A 58 -0.34 -7.04 2.26
N ASP A 59 -0.90 -8.25 2.21
CA ASP A 59 -0.13 -9.50 2.11
C ASP A 59 0.64 -9.63 0.79
N ALA A 60 0.10 -9.14 -0.32
CA ALA A 60 0.83 -9.08 -1.59
C ALA A 60 2.05 -8.14 -1.51
N VAL A 61 1.91 -6.98 -0.87
CA VAL A 61 3.04 -6.07 -0.64
C VAL A 61 4.09 -6.70 0.26
N ARG A 62 3.68 -7.35 1.36
CA ARG A 62 4.59 -8.04 2.29
C ARG A 62 5.42 -9.12 1.59
N ARG A 63 4.81 -9.93 0.71
CA ARG A 63 5.51 -10.98 -0.06
C ARG A 63 6.50 -10.40 -1.07
N SER A 64 6.12 -9.34 -1.77
CA SER A 64 6.99 -8.66 -2.74
C SER A 64 8.18 -8.01 -2.04
N LEU A 65 7.96 -7.38 -0.88
CA LEU A 65 9.03 -6.82 -0.04
C LEU A 65 10.02 -7.88 0.42
N ALA A 66 9.54 -9.02 0.92
CA ALA A 66 10.42 -10.11 1.35
C ALA A 66 11.30 -10.64 0.20
N THR A 67 10.75 -10.68 -1.03
CA THR A 67 11.49 -11.06 -2.23
C THR A 67 12.57 -10.04 -2.56
N PHE A 68 12.23 -8.75 -2.57
CA PHE A 68 13.18 -7.66 -2.75
C PHE A 68 14.29 -7.67 -1.70
N GLU A 69 13.96 -7.73 -0.41
CA GLU A 69 14.93 -7.71 0.69
C GLU A 69 15.95 -8.86 0.56
N ARG A 70 15.48 -10.05 0.19
CA ARG A 70 16.33 -11.23 -0.05
C ARG A 70 17.30 -11.01 -1.22
N LEU A 71 16.83 -10.43 -2.33
CA LEU A 71 17.64 -10.16 -3.52
C LEU A 71 18.63 -9.00 -3.29
N ALA A 72 18.19 -7.93 -2.64
CA ALA A 72 19.01 -6.78 -2.27
C ALA A 72 20.15 -7.18 -1.33
N LYS A 73 19.88 -8.02 -0.32
CA LYS A 73 20.92 -8.56 0.58
C LYS A 73 22.01 -9.31 -0.16
N ARG A 74 21.66 -10.00 -1.25
CA ARG A 74 22.59 -10.75 -2.11
C ARG A 74 23.21 -9.90 -3.21
N LYS A 75 22.88 -8.60 -3.30
CA LYS A 75 23.26 -7.70 -4.41
C LYS A 75 22.93 -8.31 -5.79
N ALA A 76 21.83 -9.05 -5.87
CA ALA A 76 21.41 -9.68 -7.11
C ALA A 76 21.01 -8.61 -8.15
N PRO A 77 21.33 -8.79 -9.44
CA PRO A 77 20.96 -7.84 -10.49
C PRO A 77 19.44 -7.62 -10.56
N ASP A 78 18.66 -8.65 -10.26
CA ASP A 78 17.19 -8.65 -10.33
C ASP A 78 16.52 -7.88 -9.17
N ALA A 79 17.29 -7.36 -8.20
CA ALA A 79 16.73 -6.59 -7.09
C ALA A 79 15.99 -5.33 -7.57
N GLY A 80 16.39 -4.76 -8.71
CA GLY A 80 15.71 -3.64 -9.33
C GLY A 80 14.30 -3.98 -9.84
N ASP A 81 14.15 -5.17 -10.43
CA ASP A 81 12.86 -5.66 -10.93
C ASP A 81 11.94 -6.04 -9.77
N ALA A 82 12.47 -6.74 -8.77
CA ALA A 82 11.72 -7.04 -7.54
C ALA A 82 11.24 -5.79 -6.80
N TRP A 83 11.97 -4.67 -6.91
CA TRP A 83 11.47 -3.38 -6.38
C TRP A 83 10.27 -2.84 -7.17
N ARG A 84 10.22 -3.06 -8.49
CA ARG A 84 9.03 -2.68 -9.29
C ARG A 84 7.83 -3.52 -8.86
N ASP A 85 8.01 -4.81 -8.61
CA ASP A 85 6.93 -5.67 -8.09
C ASP A 85 6.37 -5.16 -6.75
N VAL A 86 7.24 -4.63 -5.87
CA VAL A 86 6.81 -3.96 -4.63
C VAL A 86 5.93 -2.75 -4.92
N LEU A 87 6.32 -1.90 -5.87
CA LEU A 87 5.55 -0.71 -6.24
C LEU A 87 4.21 -1.08 -6.90
N ASP A 88 4.19 -2.11 -7.74
CA ASP A 88 2.97 -2.61 -8.39
C ASP A 88 1.99 -3.18 -7.36
N ALA A 89 2.49 -3.92 -6.36
CA ALA A 89 1.67 -4.39 -5.26
C ALA A 89 1.12 -3.23 -4.41
N VAL A 90 1.92 -2.18 -4.17
CA VAL A 90 1.46 -0.96 -3.48
C VAL A 90 0.37 -0.26 -4.29
N ASP A 91 0.50 -0.21 -5.61
CA ASP A 91 -0.51 0.37 -6.49
C ASP A 91 -1.85 -0.37 -6.46
N GLN A 92 -1.83 -1.69 -6.28
CA GLN A 92 -3.05 -2.46 -6.08
C GLN A 92 -3.78 -2.06 -4.78
N VAL A 93 -3.05 -1.81 -3.69
CA VAL A 93 -3.63 -1.31 -2.43
C VAL A 93 -4.27 0.07 -2.67
N LEU A 94 -3.56 0.98 -3.34
CA LEU A 94 -4.04 2.34 -3.60
C LEU A 94 -5.23 2.35 -4.55
N ALA A 95 -5.23 1.50 -5.58
CA ALA A 95 -6.34 1.37 -6.52
C ALA A 95 -7.58 0.78 -5.85
N GLU A 96 -7.43 -0.20 -4.95
CA GLU A 96 -8.53 -0.69 -4.12
C GLU A 96 -9.09 0.41 -3.22
N GLY A 97 -8.21 1.19 -2.58
CA GLY A 97 -8.59 2.33 -1.75
C GLY A 97 -9.37 3.37 -2.54
N ALA A 98 -8.89 3.73 -3.73
CA ALA A 98 -9.54 4.67 -4.63
C ALA A 98 -10.90 4.14 -5.12
N ARG A 99 -11.01 2.84 -5.45
CA ARG A 99 -12.27 2.22 -5.86
C ARG A 99 -13.31 2.34 -4.75
N ARG A 100 -12.95 1.98 -3.52
CA ARG A 100 -13.86 2.05 -2.36
C ARG A 100 -14.24 3.47 -1.98
N LEU A 101 -13.32 4.42 -2.06
CA LEU A 101 -13.61 5.84 -1.86
C LEU A 101 -14.44 6.44 -3.02
N GLY A 102 -14.21 5.99 -4.25
CA GLY A 102 -14.89 6.43 -5.46
C GLY A 102 -16.33 5.91 -5.61
N HIS A 103 -16.62 4.69 -5.11
CA HIS A 103 -18.00 4.18 -4.98
C HIS A 103 -18.90 5.07 -4.09
N ARG A 104 -18.32 6.00 -3.32
CA ARG A 104 -19.04 6.94 -2.47
C ARG A 104 -19.53 8.19 -3.20
N VAL A 105 -19.01 8.51 -4.38
CA VAL A 105 -19.46 9.67 -5.16
C VAL A 105 -20.68 9.28 -6.00
N ARG A 106 -21.80 8.96 -5.35
CA ARG A 106 -23.11 9.07 -6.03
C ARG A 106 -23.48 10.56 -6.04
N PRO A 107 -23.72 11.17 -7.21
CA PRO A 107 -24.20 12.55 -7.24
C PRO A 107 -25.53 12.60 -6.47
N ARG A 108 -25.59 13.47 -5.48
CA ARG A 108 -26.83 13.83 -4.79
C ARG A 108 -27.72 14.47 -5.87
N ARG A 109 -28.75 13.76 -6.33
CA ARG A 109 -29.81 14.36 -7.14
C ARG A 109 -30.49 15.39 -6.25
N ILE A 110 -30.28 16.66 -6.57
CA ILE A 110 -31.06 17.80 -6.07
C ILE A 110 -32.24 17.98 -7.03
#